data_AF-A0A078GSB4-F1
#
_entry.id   AF-A0A078GSB4-F1
#
_cell.length_a   1.000
_cell.length_b   1.000
_cell.length_c   1.000
_cell.angle_alpha   90.00
_cell.angle_beta   90.00
_cell.angle_gamma   90.00
#
_symmetry.space_group_name_H-M   'P 1'
#
loop_
_entity.id
_entity.type
_entity.pdbx_description
1 polymer ?
#
loop_
_entity_poly.entity_id
_entity_poly.type
_entity_poly.pdbx_seq_one_letter_code
_entity_poly.pdbx_strand_id
1 'polypeptide(L)'
;MSRPRSAHLADLKGKGICYEEDDEPIQLTDQGDSPTIRDYRLSLIGKVLNPKKQSVVKLIQTMPAQWEMQDKITANDLGNGKFLLNFATEEDLQSVLRQGLFHYNFCMFVLVRWKPVVHDEYPWIISFWVEITGIPLHLWTIGNLKNIGKRLGHIDTVELSAGRMLIDVDTRRPLTFKRKIASKALCPTKVTPLANLDSLCCEIKR
;
A
#
# COMPACT_ATOMS: atom_id res chain seq x y z
N MET A 1 1.87 -78.09 27.32
CA MET A 1 2.02 -76.95 26.39
C MET A 1 0.79 -76.98 25.50
N SER A 2 -0.14 -76.04 25.48
CA SER A 2 0.00 -74.58 25.34
C SER A 2 -1.22 -73.84 25.92
N ARG A 3 -0.96 -72.61 26.39
CA ARG A 3 -1.82 -71.64 27.09
C ARG A 3 -3.15 -71.28 26.39
N PRO A 4 -4.18 -70.85 27.16
CA PRO A 4 -5.26 -70.03 26.62
C PRO A 4 -4.75 -68.59 26.41
N ARG A 5 -5.00 -67.98 25.25
CA ARG A 5 -4.84 -66.53 25.03
C ARG A 5 -6.19 -65.88 25.33
N SER A 6 -6.34 -65.30 26.51
CA SER A 6 -6.19 -63.86 26.80
C SER A 6 -7.26 -62.99 26.14
N ALA A 7 -8.23 -62.57 26.96
CA ALA A 7 -9.07 -61.40 26.70
C ALA A 7 -8.22 -60.13 26.81
N HIS A 8 -8.19 -59.29 25.77
CA HIS A 8 -8.11 -57.83 25.81
C HIS A 8 -7.91 -57.31 24.38
N LEU A 9 -8.86 -56.51 23.86
CA LEU A 9 -8.69 -55.06 23.77
C LEU A 9 -9.98 -54.46 23.22
N ALA A 10 -10.54 -53.50 23.93
CA ALA A 10 -11.58 -52.62 23.41
C ALA A 10 -11.05 -51.92 22.15
N ASP A 11 -11.76 -52.04 21.03
CA ASP A 11 -11.53 -51.16 19.89
C ASP A 11 -12.36 -49.90 20.11
N LEU A 12 -11.68 -48.86 20.59
CA LEU A 12 -12.22 -47.51 20.75
C LEU A 12 -12.55 -47.00 19.34
N LYS A 13 -13.78 -47.26 18.90
CA LYS A 13 -14.35 -46.70 17.67
C LYS A 13 -14.42 -45.18 17.83
N GLY A 14 -13.34 -44.51 17.45
CA GLY A 14 -13.26 -43.05 17.41
C GLY A 14 -14.41 -42.53 16.56
N LYS A 15 -15.31 -41.77 17.18
CA LYS A 15 -16.27 -40.95 16.43
C LYS A 15 -15.45 -39.85 15.78
N GLY A 16 -15.12 -40.02 14.50
CA GLY A 16 -14.60 -38.92 13.69
C GLY A 16 -15.58 -37.76 13.74
N ILE A 17 -15.07 -36.56 13.97
CA ILE A 17 -15.86 -35.33 13.90
C ILE A 17 -16.24 -35.19 12.42
N CYS A 18 -17.50 -35.41 12.09
CA CYS A 18 -18.03 -35.16 10.75
C CYS A 18 -18.34 -33.66 10.67
N TYR A 19 -17.68 -32.94 9.78
CA TYR A 19 -18.02 -31.57 9.45
C TYR A 19 -19.03 -31.62 8.31
N GLU A 20 -20.21 -31.05 8.52
CA GLU A 20 -21.09 -30.67 7.41
C GLU A 20 -20.43 -29.49 6.69
N GLU A 21 -20.35 -29.52 5.36
CA GLU A 21 -19.84 -28.40 4.56
C GLU A 21 -20.87 -27.26 4.59
N ASP A 22 -20.69 -26.33 5.53
CA ASP A 22 -21.44 -25.09 5.62
C ASP A 22 -20.68 -23.98 4.86
N ASP A 23 -21.14 -23.69 3.65
CA ASP A 23 -20.58 -22.65 2.76
C ASP A 23 -21.21 -21.27 3.00
N GLU A 24 -22.06 -21.09 4.03
CA GLU A 24 -22.64 -19.78 4.30
C GLU A 24 -21.58 -18.76 4.74
N PRO A 25 -21.54 -17.55 4.15
CA PRO A 25 -20.60 -16.52 4.55
C PRO A 25 -20.79 -16.12 6.02
N ILE A 26 -19.72 -16.24 6.82
CA ILE A 26 -19.71 -15.77 8.20
C ILE A 26 -19.92 -14.25 8.22
N GLN A 27 -21.04 -13.81 8.78
CA GLN A 27 -21.35 -12.39 8.93
C GLN A 27 -20.62 -11.84 10.16
N LEU A 28 -19.71 -10.89 9.93
CA LEU A 28 -19.08 -10.13 11.00
C LEU A 28 -19.94 -8.89 11.31
N THR A 29 -20.23 -8.65 12.58
CA THR A 29 -20.93 -7.44 13.02
C THR A 29 -19.94 -6.29 13.23
N ASP A 30 -20.16 -5.15 12.56
CA ASP A 30 -19.39 -3.94 12.81
C ASP A 30 -19.79 -3.33 14.16
N GLN A 31 -18.81 -3.21 15.06
CA GLN A 31 -18.98 -2.59 16.38
C GLN A 31 -18.36 -1.19 16.45
N GLY A 32 -18.30 -0.43 15.35
CA GLY A 32 -18.23 1.04 15.25
C GLY A 32 -17.15 1.80 16.05
N ASP A 33 -17.18 1.67 17.38
CA ASP A 33 -16.26 2.23 18.38
C ASP A 33 -15.61 1.14 19.25
N SER A 34 -15.39 -0.05 18.69
CA SER A 34 -14.75 -1.13 19.44
C SER A 34 -13.35 -0.71 19.90
N PRO A 35 -12.88 -1.17 21.07
CA PRO A 35 -11.51 -0.91 21.55
C PRO A 35 -10.45 -1.25 20.50
N THR A 36 -10.73 -2.23 19.64
CA THR A 36 -9.88 -2.62 18.52
C THR A 36 -9.62 -1.47 17.53
N ILE A 37 -10.61 -0.64 17.20
CA ILE A 37 -10.40 0.52 16.31
C ILE A 37 -9.47 1.54 16.97
N ARG A 38 -9.58 1.72 18.30
CA ARG A 38 -8.69 2.59 19.07
C ARG A 38 -7.25 2.09 19.05
N ASP A 39 -7.05 0.78 19.17
CA ASP A 39 -5.72 0.16 19.21
C ASP A 39 -4.95 0.35 17.89
N TYR A 40 -5.66 0.41 16.76
CA TYR A 40 -5.06 0.62 15.43
C TYR A 40 -5.00 2.09 14.99
N ARG A 41 -5.36 3.06 15.85
CA ARG A 41 -5.29 4.49 15.50
C ARG A 41 -3.87 4.95 15.17
N LEU A 42 -2.87 4.38 15.81
CA LEU A 42 -1.44 4.67 15.58
C LEU A 42 -0.81 3.64 14.63
N SER A 43 -1.54 3.23 13.59
CA SER A 43 -1.06 2.25 12.63
C SER A 43 -1.00 2.80 11.21
N LEU A 44 0.05 2.40 10.49
CA LEU A 44 0.14 2.50 9.05
C LEU A 44 -0.07 1.12 8.44
N ILE A 45 -0.84 1.06 7.35
CA ILE A 45 -0.98 -0.13 6.53
C ILE A 45 -0.26 0.09 5.20
N GLY A 46 0.50 -0.90 4.80
CA GLY A 46 1.24 -0.87 3.54
C GLY A 46 1.00 -2.08 2.66
N LYS A 47 1.36 -1.93 1.40
CA LYS A 47 1.25 -2.98 0.38
C LYS A 47 2.38 -2.88 -0.64
N VAL A 48 3.09 -3.98 -0.85
CA VAL A 48 4.11 -4.07 -1.91
C VAL A 48 3.46 -4.07 -3.29
N LEU A 49 4.08 -3.40 -4.25
CA LEU A 49 3.57 -3.32 -5.63
C LEU A 49 4.21 -4.36 -6.56
N ASN A 50 5.32 -4.96 -6.15
CA ASN A 50 6.00 -6.02 -6.89
C ASN A 50 6.39 -7.18 -5.95
N PRO A 51 5.46 -8.09 -5.60
CA PRO A 51 5.72 -9.21 -4.69
C PRO A 51 6.87 -10.13 -5.13
N LYS A 52 7.18 -10.19 -6.44
CA LYS A 52 8.30 -10.98 -6.97
C LYS A 52 9.67 -10.41 -6.59
N LYS A 53 9.75 -9.09 -6.35
CA LYS A 53 10.99 -8.38 -5.96
C LYS A 53 10.97 -7.88 -4.53
N GLN A 54 9.81 -7.73 -3.92
CA GLN A 54 9.62 -7.15 -2.59
C GLN A 54 9.07 -8.19 -1.64
N SER A 55 9.96 -8.81 -0.86
CA SER A 55 9.55 -9.65 0.27
C SER A 55 9.03 -8.75 1.40
N VAL A 56 7.78 -8.98 1.84
CA VAL A 56 7.17 -8.25 2.96
C VAL A 56 8.00 -8.44 4.23
N VAL A 57 8.37 -9.68 4.56
CA VAL A 57 9.21 -10.01 5.72
C VAL A 57 10.51 -9.19 5.74
N LYS A 58 11.25 -9.15 4.62
CA LYS A 58 12.48 -8.38 4.55
C LYS A 58 12.23 -6.87 4.59
N LEU A 59 11.14 -6.41 3.97
CA LEU A 59 10.75 -5.00 3.98
C LEU A 59 10.49 -4.54 5.42
N ILE A 60 9.64 -5.24 6.17
CA ILE A 60 9.29 -4.86 7.54
C ILE A 60 10.45 -4.99 8.54
N GLN A 61 11.46 -5.80 8.23
CA GLN A 61 12.72 -5.86 8.99
C GLN A 61 13.66 -4.70 8.66
N THR A 62 13.64 -4.21 7.41
CA THR A 62 14.60 -3.21 6.92
C THR A 62 14.12 -1.78 7.14
N MET A 63 12.85 -1.50 6.83
CA MET A 63 12.32 -0.13 6.82
C MET A 63 12.37 0.57 8.19
N PRO A 64 12.06 -0.07 9.33
CA PRO A 64 12.19 0.57 10.63
C PRO A 64 13.60 1.09 10.91
N ALA A 65 14.64 0.33 10.57
CA ALA A 65 16.02 0.78 10.72
C ALA A 65 16.36 1.93 9.76
N GLN A 66 15.89 1.88 8.51
CA GLN A 66 16.07 2.97 7.54
C GLN A 66 15.41 4.29 7.99
N TRP A 67 14.36 4.20 8.80
CA TRP A 67 13.69 5.37 9.40
C TRP A 67 14.21 5.73 10.79
N GLU A 68 15.23 5.02 11.32
CA GLU A 68 15.75 5.19 12.68
C GLU A 68 14.69 4.94 13.78
N MET A 69 13.82 3.96 13.55
CA MET A 69 12.63 3.63 14.35
C MET A 69 12.57 2.16 14.79
N GLN A 70 13.70 1.45 14.77
CA GLN A 70 13.72 -0.01 15.03
C GLN A 70 13.09 -0.43 16.36
N ASP A 71 13.18 0.41 17.40
CA ASP A 71 12.63 0.13 18.74
C ASP A 71 11.26 0.78 18.99
N LYS A 72 10.72 1.50 18.00
CA LYS A 72 9.49 2.30 18.10
C LYS A 72 8.34 1.78 17.24
N ILE A 73 8.63 0.85 16.34
CA ILE A 73 7.67 0.27 15.40
C ILE A 73 7.58 -1.22 15.65
N THR A 74 6.37 -1.72 15.88
CA THR A 74 6.07 -3.15 15.74
C THR A 74 5.48 -3.41 14.37
N ALA A 75 5.94 -4.45 13.69
CA ALA A 75 5.51 -4.75 12.32
C ALA A 75 4.90 -6.14 12.19
N ASN A 76 3.84 -6.25 11.40
CA ASN A 76 3.11 -7.49 11.17
C ASN A 76 2.94 -7.74 9.66
N ASP A 77 3.22 -8.96 9.21
CA ASP A 77 2.85 -9.42 7.87
C ASP A 77 1.37 -9.83 7.88
N LEU A 78 0.56 -9.23 7.02
CA LEU A 78 -0.87 -9.52 6.89
C LEU A 78 -1.18 -10.50 5.74
N GLY A 79 -0.14 -11.00 5.05
CA GLY A 79 -0.28 -11.80 3.85
C GLY A 79 -0.66 -10.98 2.62
N ASN A 80 -0.66 -11.62 1.44
CA ASN A 80 -1.04 -11.01 0.16
C ASN A 80 -0.29 -9.70 -0.16
N GLY A 81 0.98 -9.62 0.27
CA GLY A 81 1.82 -8.44 0.06
C GLY A 81 1.49 -7.25 0.97
N LYS A 82 0.61 -7.42 1.96
CA LYS A 82 0.19 -6.37 2.89
C LYS A 82 0.91 -6.50 4.23
N PHE A 83 1.10 -5.38 4.89
CA PHE A 83 1.73 -5.32 6.21
C PHE A 83 1.16 -4.19 7.04
N LEU A 84 1.28 -4.31 8.35
CA LEU A 84 0.88 -3.31 9.32
C LEU A 84 2.09 -2.87 10.14
N LEU A 85 2.22 -1.57 10.37
CA LEU A 85 3.20 -0.97 11.25
C LEU A 85 2.47 -0.21 12.35
N ASN A 86 2.69 -0.57 13.60
CA ASN A 86 2.14 0.14 14.75
C ASN A 86 3.23 1.01 15.37
N PHE A 87 2.86 2.23 15.72
CA PHE A 87 3.75 3.26 16.25
C PHE A 87 3.40 3.54 17.71
N ALA A 88 4.41 3.89 18.50
CA ALA A 88 4.22 4.32 19.88
C ALA A 88 3.57 5.72 19.99
N THR A 89 3.86 6.61 19.04
CA THR A 89 3.40 8.01 19.06
C THR A 89 2.88 8.46 17.70
N GLU A 90 2.01 9.47 17.71
CA GLU A 90 1.51 10.10 16.49
C GLU A 90 2.64 10.87 15.78
N GLU A 91 3.57 11.43 16.54
CA GLU A 91 4.72 12.18 16.04
C GLU A 91 5.65 11.29 15.21
N ASP A 92 5.96 10.08 15.69
CA ASP A 92 6.78 9.10 14.97
C ASP A 92 6.06 8.65 13.69
N LEU A 93 4.75 8.34 13.77
CA LEU A 93 3.93 7.97 12.60
C LEU A 93 3.96 9.06 11.53
N GLN A 94 3.72 10.31 11.93
CA GLN A 94 3.73 11.44 11.02
C GLN A 94 5.13 11.73 10.48
N SER A 95 6.18 11.47 11.26
CA SER A 95 7.56 11.62 10.78
C SER A 95 7.87 10.70 9.62
N VAL A 96 7.38 9.45 9.65
CA VAL A 96 7.49 8.51 8.54
C VAL A 96 6.67 9.00 7.36
N LEU A 97 5.37 9.30 7.53
CA LEU A 97 4.50 9.77 6.44
C LEU A 97 5.04 11.03 5.73
N ARG A 98 5.67 11.96 6.46
CA ARG A 98 6.27 13.17 5.88
C ARG A 98 7.44 12.90 4.94
N GLN A 99 8.09 11.73 5.03
CA GLN A 99 9.14 11.34 4.07
C GLN A 99 8.55 11.09 2.66
N GLY A 100 7.23 10.86 2.57
CA GLY A 100 6.51 10.81 1.31
C GLY A 100 6.60 9.46 0.62
N LEU A 101 7.19 9.44 -0.58
CA LEU A 101 7.17 8.25 -1.44
C LEU A 101 8.18 7.20 -0.96
N PHE A 102 7.70 6.00 -0.62
CA PHE A 102 8.54 4.91 -0.14
C PHE A 102 8.88 3.89 -1.21
N HIS A 103 10.07 3.29 -1.07
CA HIS A 103 10.53 2.21 -1.91
C HIS A 103 11.37 1.22 -1.12
N TYR A 104 11.37 -0.03 -1.57
CA TYR A 104 12.20 -1.11 -1.07
C TYR A 104 12.64 -1.97 -2.25
N ASN A 105 13.94 -2.30 -2.30
CA ASN A 105 14.55 -3.02 -3.42
C ASN A 105 14.24 -2.38 -4.79
N PHE A 106 14.42 -1.06 -4.87
CA PHE A 106 14.15 -0.22 -6.06
C PHE A 106 12.72 -0.28 -6.60
N CYS A 107 11.77 -0.84 -5.86
CA CYS A 107 10.36 -0.84 -6.23
C CYS A 107 9.57 -0.07 -5.17
N MET A 108 8.57 0.69 -5.59
CA MET A 108 7.67 1.38 -4.66
C MET A 108 6.81 0.43 -3.85
N PHE A 109 6.36 0.90 -2.70
CA PHE A 109 5.25 0.29 -1.97
C PHE A 109 4.29 1.37 -1.50
N VAL A 110 3.03 0.99 -1.30
CA VAL A 110 2.02 1.88 -0.71
C VAL A 110 2.16 1.86 0.79
N LEU A 111 2.06 3.02 1.44
CA LEU A 111 1.98 3.15 2.89
C LEU A 111 1.01 4.28 3.22
N VAL A 112 -0.06 3.98 3.95
CA VAL A 112 -1.08 4.95 4.32
C VAL A 112 -1.48 4.76 5.77
N ARG A 113 -2.08 5.78 6.39
CA ARG A 113 -2.72 5.61 7.69
C ARG A 113 -3.81 4.55 7.59
N TRP A 114 -3.77 3.57 8.51
CA TRP A 114 -4.77 2.53 8.56
C TRP A 114 -6.16 3.13 8.80
N LYS A 115 -7.16 2.56 8.12
CA LYS A 115 -8.58 2.83 8.27
C LYS A 115 -9.31 1.49 8.21
N PRO A 116 -10.52 1.37 8.80
CA PRO A 116 -11.32 0.15 8.76
C PRO A 116 -11.96 -0.04 7.36
N VAL A 117 -11.12 -0.25 6.34
CA VAL A 117 -11.53 -0.46 4.95
C VAL A 117 -11.51 -1.96 4.66
N VAL A 118 -12.68 -2.54 4.40
CA VAL A 118 -12.84 -3.95 4.04
C VAL A 118 -12.78 -4.08 2.52
N HIS A 119 -11.57 -4.15 1.97
CA HIS A 119 -11.37 -4.39 0.53
C HIS A 119 -10.01 -5.07 0.29
N ASP A 120 -9.99 -6.15 -0.49
CA ASP A 120 -8.81 -7.01 -0.65
C ASP A 120 -7.58 -6.28 -1.21
N GLU A 121 -7.82 -5.38 -2.16
CA GLU A 121 -6.74 -4.60 -2.76
C GLU A 121 -6.23 -3.44 -1.91
N TYR A 122 -6.90 -3.08 -0.80
CA TYR A 122 -6.50 -1.97 0.07
C TYR A 122 -5.14 -2.25 0.74
N PRO A 123 -4.23 -1.26 0.82
CA PRO A 123 -4.27 0.07 0.21
C PRO A 123 -3.81 0.09 -1.27
N TRP A 124 -4.45 0.92 -2.10
CA TRP A 124 -4.15 1.05 -3.54
C TRP A 124 -3.92 2.48 -4.03
N ILE A 125 -3.95 3.48 -3.14
CA ILE A 125 -3.66 4.88 -3.51
C ILE A 125 -2.28 5.25 -3.02
N ILE A 126 -1.48 5.84 -3.90
CA ILE A 126 -0.20 6.46 -3.57
C ILE A 126 -0.25 7.94 -3.93
N SER A 127 0.17 8.78 -3.00
CA SER A 127 0.19 10.24 -3.16
C SER A 127 1.62 10.71 -3.36
N PHE A 128 1.89 11.48 -4.40
CA PHE A 128 3.20 12.09 -4.59
C PHE A 128 3.11 13.40 -5.36
N TRP A 129 4.08 14.25 -5.09
CA TRP A 129 4.24 15.49 -5.83
C TRP A 129 4.78 15.21 -7.23
N VAL A 130 4.13 15.80 -8.22
CA VAL A 130 4.63 15.89 -9.60
C VAL A 130 5.01 17.32 -9.91
N GLU A 131 6.12 17.48 -10.61
CA GLU A 131 6.55 18.73 -11.20
C GLU A 131 6.31 18.70 -12.70
N ILE A 132 5.71 19.77 -13.20
CA ILE A 132 5.35 19.91 -14.60
C ILE A 132 6.35 20.86 -15.25
N THR A 133 7.05 20.37 -16.28
CA THR A 133 8.11 21.14 -16.95
C THR A 133 7.89 21.19 -18.46
N GLY A 134 8.38 22.26 -19.10
CA GLY A 134 8.26 22.43 -20.56
C GLY A 134 6.87 22.87 -21.04
N ILE A 135 6.13 23.61 -20.22
CA ILE A 135 4.91 24.31 -20.64
C ILE A 135 5.27 25.77 -21.00
N PRO A 136 4.89 26.26 -22.19
CA PRO A 136 5.02 27.68 -22.53
C PRO A 136 4.34 28.59 -21.50
N LEU A 137 4.96 29.72 -21.13
CA LEU A 137 4.48 30.62 -20.07
C LEU A 137 3.01 31.07 -20.24
N HIS A 138 2.57 31.34 -21.48
CA HIS A 138 1.19 31.74 -21.75
C HIS A 138 0.16 30.61 -21.54
N LEU A 139 0.61 29.35 -21.50
CA LEU A 139 -0.20 28.18 -21.16
C LEU A 139 -0.08 27.78 -19.68
N TRP A 140 0.72 28.50 -18.89
CA TRP A 140 0.94 28.25 -17.47
C TRP A 140 -0.22 28.76 -16.61
N THR A 141 -1.37 28.08 -16.74
CA THR A 141 -2.59 28.42 -16.01
C THR A 141 -3.03 27.27 -15.11
N ILE A 142 -3.70 27.59 -14.00
CA ILE A 142 -4.29 26.58 -13.11
C ILE A 142 -5.20 25.62 -13.89
N GLY A 143 -5.96 26.12 -14.87
CA GLY A 143 -6.82 25.31 -15.72
C GLY A 143 -6.04 24.25 -16.50
N ASN A 144 -4.93 24.65 -17.14
CA ASN A 144 -4.09 23.74 -17.91
C ASN A 144 -3.34 22.75 -17.02
N LEU A 145 -2.78 23.18 -15.88
CA LEU A 145 -2.13 22.27 -14.93
C LEU A 145 -3.12 21.24 -14.38
N LYS A 146 -4.34 21.66 -14.02
CA LYS A 146 -5.40 20.74 -13.60
C LYS A 146 -5.80 19.77 -14.72
N ASN A 147 -5.85 20.22 -15.97
CA ASN A 147 -6.14 19.33 -17.10
C ASN A 147 -5.07 18.26 -17.28
N ILE A 148 -3.80 18.59 -17.03
CA ILE A 148 -2.69 17.63 -17.06
C ILE A 148 -2.80 16.66 -15.89
N GLY A 149 -2.94 17.15 -14.66
CA GLY A 149 -3.00 16.28 -13.48
C GLY A 149 -4.18 15.32 -13.48
N LYS A 150 -5.35 15.74 -13.98
CA LYS A 150 -6.54 14.86 -14.12
C LYS A 150 -6.28 13.64 -15.02
N ARG A 151 -5.29 13.71 -15.91
CA ARG A 151 -4.88 12.56 -16.74
C ARG A 151 -3.94 11.59 -16.01
N LEU A 152 -3.34 12.03 -14.90
CA LEU A 152 -2.40 11.25 -14.10
C LEU A 152 -3.09 10.61 -12.90
N GLY A 153 -4.00 11.32 -12.25
CA GLY A 153 -4.71 10.85 -11.07
C GLY A 153 -5.70 11.88 -10.52
N HIS A 154 -6.13 11.67 -9.27
CA HIS A 154 -6.91 12.66 -8.55
C HIS A 154 -5.97 13.76 -8.04
N ILE A 155 -6.35 15.02 -8.22
CA ILE A 155 -5.53 16.16 -7.80
C ILE A 155 -6.00 16.57 -6.42
N ASP A 156 -5.12 16.45 -5.44
CA ASP A 156 -5.35 16.95 -4.09
C ASP A 156 -4.99 18.46 -4.01
N THR A 157 -3.74 18.79 -4.35
CA THR A 157 -3.19 20.14 -4.18
C THR A 157 -2.47 20.63 -5.44
N VAL A 158 -2.53 21.95 -5.72
CA VAL A 158 -1.83 22.61 -6.85
C VAL A 158 -1.02 23.80 -6.34
N GLU A 159 0.29 23.79 -6.59
CA GLU A 159 1.23 24.89 -6.35
C GLU A 159 1.60 25.56 -7.68
N LEU A 160 0.85 26.59 -8.09
CA LEU A 160 1.03 27.24 -9.40
C LEU A 160 2.42 27.86 -9.57
N SER A 161 2.94 28.53 -8.54
CA SER A 161 4.24 29.22 -8.58
C SER A 161 5.41 28.24 -8.73
N ALA A 162 5.30 27.06 -8.14
CA ALA A 162 6.30 26.01 -8.25
C ALA A 162 6.09 25.10 -9.48
N GLY A 163 4.90 25.11 -10.09
CA GLY A 163 4.56 24.18 -11.17
C GLY A 163 4.35 22.75 -10.69
N ARG A 164 3.94 22.58 -9.43
CA ARG A 164 3.86 21.27 -8.78
C ARG A 164 2.46 20.96 -8.32
N MET A 165 2.15 19.67 -8.28
CA MET A 165 0.83 19.18 -7.89
C MET A 165 0.96 17.92 -7.07
N LEU A 166 0.18 17.79 -6.00
CA LEU A 166 0.04 16.55 -5.25
C LEU A 166 -1.04 15.71 -5.93
N ILE A 167 -0.66 14.52 -6.40
CA ILE A 167 -1.54 13.64 -7.16
C ILE A 167 -1.66 12.30 -6.44
N ASP A 168 -2.91 11.88 -6.26
CA ASP A 168 -3.30 10.55 -5.81
C ASP A 168 -3.47 9.63 -7.02
N VAL A 169 -2.68 8.56 -7.06
CA VAL A 169 -2.66 7.62 -8.17
C VAL A 169 -3.08 6.23 -7.70
N ASP A 170 -3.97 5.61 -8.49
CA ASP A 170 -4.40 4.23 -8.30
C ASP A 170 -3.30 3.26 -8.78
N THR A 171 -2.66 2.58 -7.83
CA THR A 171 -1.55 1.65 -8.08
C THR A 171 -1.98 0.35 -8.76
N ARG A 172 -3.28 0.13 -8.92
CA ARG A 172 -3.82 -0.99 -9.72
C ARG A 172 -3.69 -0.74 -11.22
N ARG A 173 -3.41 0.50 -11.62
CA ARG A 173 -3.19 0.88 -13.00
C ARG A 173 -1.69 1.12 -13.24
N PRO A 174 -1.17 0.85 -14.45
CA PRO A 174 0.21 1.16 -14.76
C PRO A 174 0.53 2.65 -14.54
N LEU A 175 1.59 2.94 -13.80
CA LEU A 175 2.08 4.29 -13.59
C LEU A 175 2.79 4.78 -14.85
N THR A 176 2.19 5.76 -15.54
CA THR A 176 2.74 6.33 -16.78
C THR A 176 3.00 7.83 -16.61
N PHE A 177 4.27 8.23 -16.55
CA PHE A 177 4.67 9.63 -16.32
C PHE A 177 4.95 10.41 -17.62
N LYS A 178 5.20 9.72 -18.74
CA LYS A 178 5.44 10.35 -20.05
C LYS A 178 4.13 10.47 -20.83
N ARG A 179 3.74 11.70 -21.19
CA ARG A 179 2.56 11.99 -22.02
C ARG A 179 2.86 13.10 -23.02
N LYS A 180 2.33 12.98 -24.25
CA LYS A 180 2.36 14.05 -25.26
C LYS A 180 1.15 14.95 -25.09
N ILE A 181 1.35 16.27 -25.04
CA ILE A 181 0.25 17.23 -25.08
C ILE A 181 -0.08 17.52 -26.55
N ALA A 182 -1.35 17.39 -26.91
CA ALA A 182 -1.84 17.87 -28.20
C ALA A 182 -2.08 19.38 -28.10
N SER A 183 -1.16 20.16 -28.67
CA SER A 183 -1.24 21.61 -28.79
C SER A 183 -0.94 21.99 -30.24
N LYS A 184 -1.60 23.04 -30.76
CA LYS A 184 -1.31 23.58 -32.10
C LYS A 184 0.15 24.05 -32.23
N ALA A 185 0.80 24.39 -31.11
CA ALA A 185 2.24 24.59 -31.00
C ALA A 185 2.89 23.33 -30.40
N LEU A 186 3.69 22.63 -31.20
CA LEU A 186 4.26 21.32 -30.87
C LEU A 186 5.41 21.47 -29.85
N CYS A 187 5.14 21.33 -28.55
CA CYS A 187 6.18 21.18 -27.53
C CYS A 187 5.91 19.92 -26.68
N PRO A 188 6.87 19.00 -26.56
CA PRO A 188 6.74 17.86 -25.67
C PRO A 188 6.88 18.33 -24.21
N THR A 189 5.76 18.43 -23.49
CA THR A 189 5.75 18.64 -22.04
C THR A 189 6.18 17.38 -21.31
N LYS A 190 7.01 17.52 -20.28
CA LYS A 190 7.41 16.40 -19.40
C LYS A 190 6.74 16.58 -18.05
N VAL A 191 6.17 15.50 -17.54
CA VAL A 191 5.75 15.43 -16.15
C VAL A 191 6.75 14.53 -15.43
N THR A 192 7.43 15.10 -14.45
CA THR A 192 8.46 14.40 -13.70
C THR A 192 7.98 14.38 -12.25
N PRO A 193 7.87 13.20 -11.63
CA PRO A 193 7.62 13.17 -10.21
C PRO A 193 8.79 13.79 -9.44
N LEU A 194 8.53 14.44 -8.31
CA LEU A 194 9.60 15.06 -7.50
C LEU A 194 10.50 14.01 -6.83
N ALA A 195 9.98 12.81 -6.58
CA ALA A 195 10.81 11.65 -6.28
C ALA A 195 11.39 11.11 -7.60
N ASN A 196 12.63 10.59 -7.57
CA ASN A 196 13.28 9.96 -8.73
C ASN A 196 12.58 8.64 -9.11
N LEU A 197 11.34 8.76 -9.60
CA LEU A 197 10.39 7.69 -9.83
C LEU A 197 10.76 6.88 -11.06
N ASP A 198 11.52 7.45 -11.99
CA ASP A 198 11.96 6.75 -13.20
C ASP A 198 12.93 5.59 -12.88
N SER A 199 13.70 5.66 -11.77
CA SER A 199 14.54 4.55 -11.29
C SER A 199 13.83 3.61 -10.31
N LEU A 200 12.75 4.09 -9.67
CA LEU A 200 11.99 3.36 -8.63
C LEU A 200 10.70 2.71 -9.15
N CYS A 201 10.28 3.06 -10.37
CA CYS A 201 9.26 2.37 -11.13
C CYS A 201 9.88 1.11 -11.74
N CYS A 202 10.15 0.11 -10.91
CA CYS A 202 9.98 -1.25 -11.38
C CYS A 202 8.61 -1.28 -12.06
N GLU A 203 8.55 -1.50 -13.39
CA GLU A 203 7.30 -1.70 -14.10
C GLU A 203 6.40 -2.58 -13.22
N ILE A 204 5.24 -2.06 -12.83
CA ILE A 204 4.24 -2.81 -12.07
C ILE A 204 3.70 -3.86 -13.04
N LYS A 205 4.51 -4.89 -13.30
CA LYS A 205 4.15 -6.05 -14.09
C LYS A 205 3.37 -6.96 -13.16
N ARG A 206 2.05 -6.92 -13.32
CA ARG A 206 1.16 -7.98 -12.84
C ARG A 206 1.61 -9.30 -13.47
#